data_AF-K2C158-F1
#
_entry.id   AF-K2C158-F1
#
_cell.length_a   1.000
_cell.length_b   1.000
_cell.length_c   1.000
_cell.angle_alpha   90.00
_cell.angle_beta   90.00
_cell.angle_gamma   90.00
#
_symmetry.space_group_name_H-M   'P 1'
#
loop_
_entity.id
_entity.type
_entity.pdbx_description
1 polymer ?
#
loop_
_entity_poly.entity_id
_entity_poly.type
_entity_poly.pdbx_seq_one_letter_code
_entity_poly.pdbx_strand_id
1 'polypeptide(L)'
;IHYTHRNLELMTAKTNQWSEVEADMLLASHHPLMNELRFIRIMLTKFFDSYIKQGGWKIGTPGLIESLYQAYSYFIIYAKLWEKQNKLRVKK
;
A
#
# COMPACT_ATOMS: atom_id res chain seq x y z
N ILE A 1 -11.84 2.37 -24.05
CA ILE A 1 -11.68 3.23 -22.85
C ILE A 1 -11.83 2.33 -21.63
N HIS A 2 -10.77 2.10 -20.85
CA HIS A 2 -10.78 1.20 -19.70
C HIS A 2 -11.17 1.98 -18.43
N TYR A 3 -12.42 1.84 -17.98
CA TYR A 3 -12.96 2.54 -16.80
C TYR A 3 -12.95 1.66 -15.54
N THR A 4 -11.82 1.05 -15.20
CA THR A 4 -11.74 0.04 -14.12
C THR A 4 -11.74 0.64 -12.70
N HIS A 5 -11.58 1.96 -12.54
CA HIS A 5 -11.27 2.62 -11.25
C HIS A 5 -12.20 3.79 -10.88
N ARG A 6 -13.52 3.71 -11.14
CA ARG A 6 -14.45 4.81 -10.79
C ARG A 6 -15.08 4.73 -9.39
N ASN A 7 -15.04 3.58 -8.70
CA ASN A 7 -15.63 3.48 -7.36
C ASN A 7 -14.55 3.21 -6.30
N LEU A 8 -14.33 4.21 -5.44
CA LEU A 8 -13.42 4.14 -4.29
C LEU A 8 -13.77 3.00 -3.34
N GLU A 9 -15.05 2.65 -3.23
CA GLU A 9 -15.53 1.52 -2.42
C GLU A 9 -14.98 0.19 -2.94
N LEU A 10 -15.09 -0.05 -4.25
CA LEU A 10 -14.54 -1.26 -4.88
C LEU A 10 -13.02 -1.32 -4.76
N MET A 11 -12.35 -0.17 -4.90
CA MET A 11 -10.91 -0.11 -4.70
C MET A 11 -10.57 -0.51 -3.26
N THR A 12 -11.24 0.08 -2.26
CA THR A 12 -11.00 -0.18 -0.84
C THR A 12 -11.28 -1.63 -0.45
N ALA A 13 -12.37 -2.20 -0.96
CA ALA A 13 -12.69 -3.61 -0.78
C ALA A 13 -11.57 -4.51 -1.33
N LYS A 14 -11.06 -4.20 -2.53
CA LYS A 14 -9.91 -4.91 -3.13
C LYS A 14 -8.65 -4.75 -2.28
N THR A 15 -8.31 -3.54 -1.85
CA THR A 15 -7.14 -3.32 -0.98
C THR A 15 -7.27 -4.13 0.29
N ASN A 16 -8.44 -4.20 0.92
CA ASN A 16 -8.60 -5.02 2.12
C ASN A 16 -8.36 -6.52 1.84
N GLN A 17 -8.88 -7.04 0.73
CA GLN A 17 -8.71 -8.44 0.34
C GLN A 17 -7.23 -8.77 0.00
N TRP A 18 -6.61 -7.97 -0.87
CA TRP A 18 -5.25 -8.24 -1.37
C TRP A 18 -4.18 -7.94 -0.33
N SER A 19 -4.40 -6.95 0.55
CA SER A 19 -3.41 -6.58 1.56
C SER A 19 -3.12 -7.69 2.57
N GLU A 20 -4.08 -8.57 2.81
CA GLU A 20 -3.90 -9.71 3.72
C GLU A 20 -2.85 -10.69 3.18
N VAL A 21 -3.04 -11.08 1.91
CA VAL A 21 -2.19 -12.02 1.18
C VAL A 21 -0.78 -11.47 1.04
N GLU A 22 -0.65 -10.20 0.65
CA GLU A 22 0.65 -9.55 0.48
C GLU A 22 1.41 -9.45 1.82
N ALA A 23 0.69 -9.13 2.91
CA ALA A 23 1.29 -9.10 4.25
C ALA A 23 1.80 -10.47 4.69
N ASP A 24 1.09 -11.56 4.36
CA ASP A 24 1.56 -12.92 4.62
C ASP A 24 2.81 -13.27 3.82
N MET A 25 2.84 -12.89 2.53
CA MET A 25 4.03 -13.10 1.68
C MET A 25 5.24 -12.32 2.21
N LEU A 26 5.05 -11.08 2.66
CA LEU A 26 6.11 -10.28 3.27
C LEU A 26 6.59 -10.89 4.59
N LEU A 27 5.68 -11.44 5.40
CA LEU A 27 6.04 -12.12 6.63
C LEU A 27 6.85 -13.40 6.35
N ALA A 28 6.39 -14.21 5.38
CA ALA A 28 7.05 -15.46 4.97
C ALA A 28 8.43 -15.22 4.35
N SER A 29 8.62 -14.10 3.65
CA SER A 29 9.92 -13.68 3.10
C SER A 29 10.86 -13.06 4.15
N HIS A 30 10.50 -13.13 5.44
CA HIS A 30 11.30 -12.59 6.55
C HIS A 30 11.58 -11.09 6.41
N HIS A 31 10.60 -10.34 5.90
CA HIS A 31 10.73 -8.89 5.77
C HIS A 31 11.11 -8.25 7.12
N PRO A 32 12.03 -7.27 7.15
CA PRO A 32 12.44 -6.59 8.37
C PRO A 32 11.26 -6.02 9.18
N LEU A 33 11.47 -5.87 10.48
CA LEU A 33 10.47 -5.28 11.38
C LEU A 33 10.10 -3.87 10.93
N MET A 34 8.79 -3.64 10.88
CA MET A 34 8.22 -2.35 10.55
C MET A 34 8.36 -1.36 11.71
N ASN A 35 8.67 -0.11 11.38
CA ASN A 35 8.74 1.03 12.30
C ASN A 35 8.08 2.26 11.66
N GLU A 36 7.84 3.29 12.46
CA GLU A 36 7.14 4.51 12.05
C GLU A 36 7.79 5.21 10.84
N LEU A 37 9.12 5.29 10.80
CA LEU A 37 9.86 5.89 9.69
C LEU A 37 9.73 5.09 8.39
N ARG A 38 9.68 3.75 8.46
CA ARG A 38 9.49 2.90 7.28
C ARG A 38 8.12 3.12 6.66
N PHE A 39 7.07 3.31 7.47
CA PHE A 39 5.73 3.63 6.96
C PHE A 39 5.72 4.90 6.12
N ILE A 40 6.24 6.00 6.68
CA ILE A 40 6.31 7.29 5.98
C ILE A 40 7.14 7.16 4.70
N ARG A 41 8.30 6.51 4.78
CA ARG A 41 9.17 6.31 3.62
C ARG A 41 8.48 5.51 2.52
N ILE A 42 7.77 4.43 2.85
CA ILE A 42 7.07 3.58 1.86
C ILE A 42 5.96 4.37 1.19
N MET A 43 5.14 5.08 1.96
CA MET A 43 4.05 5.91 1.42
C MET A 43 4.58 6.96 0.44
N LEU A 44 5.60 7.72 0.84
CA LEU A 44 6.23 8.73 -0.02
C LEU A 44 6.83 8.07 -1.27
N THR A 45 7.61 7.00 -1.10
CA THR A 45 8.25 6.32 -2.23
C THR A 45 7.21 5.85 -3.24
N LYS A 46 6.11 5.23 -2.79
CA LYS A 46 5.06 4.73 -3.70
C LYS A 46 4.25 5.85 -4.33
N PHE A 47 3.97 6.92 -3.58
CA PHE A 47 3.34 8.12 -4.14
C PHE A 47 4.21 8.73 -5.23
N PHE A 48 5.50 9.00 -4.97
CA PHE A 48 6.40 9.60 -5.97
C PHE A 48 6.64 8.67 -7.17
N ASP A 49 6.72 7.36 -6.94
CA ASP A 49 6.85 6.38 -8.02
C ASP A 49 5.64 6.43 -8.96
N SER A 50 4.42 6.38 -8.41
CA SER A 50 3.19 6.46 -9.21
C SER A 50 3.00 7.85 -9.82
N TYR A 51 3.14 8.91 -9.02
CA TYR A 51 2.80 10.25 -9.45
C TYR A 51 3.81 10.79 -10.44
N ILE A 52 5.12 10.62 -10.20
CA ILE A 52 6.19 11.18 -11.03
C ILE A 52 6.64 10.18 -12.10
N LYS A 53 7.08 8.97 -11.70
CA LYS A 53 7.70 8.03 -12.64
C LYS A 53 6.70 7.38 -13.58
N GLN A 54 5.52 7.01 -13.09
CA GLN A 54 4.45 6.44 -13.93
C GLN A 54 3.65 7.52 -14.66
N GLY A 55 3.97 8.80 -14.44
CA GLY A 55 3.36 9.90 -15.18
C GLY A 55 1.96 10.28 -14.71
N GLY A 56 1.57 9.93 -13.47
CA GLY A 56 0.29 10.36 -12.89
C GLY A 56 0.07 11.88 -12.97
N TRP A 57 1.15 12.66 -12.85
CA TRP A 57 1.12 14.12 -13.01
C TRP A 57 0.62 14.58 -14.39
N LYS A 58 0.79 13.79 -15.45
CA LYS A 58 0.35 14.11 -16.82
C LYS A 58 -1.17 13.94 -17.00
N ILE A 59 -1.78 13.12 -16.16
CA ILE A 59 -3.21 12.80 -16.19
C ILE A 59 -4.02 13.87 -15.42
N GLY A 60 -3.35 14.64 -14.56
CA GLY A 60 -3.98 15.68 -13.72
C GLY A 60 -4.62 15.09 -12.47
N THR A 61 -5.81 15.58 -12.11
CA THR A 61 -6.52 15.17 -10.89
C THR A 61 -6.74 13.65 -10.75
N PRO A 62 -7.11 12.90 -11.80
CA PRO A 62 -7.28 11.45 -11.68
C PRO A 62 -5.97 10.74 -11.32
N GLY A 63 -4.84 11.16 -11.90
CA GLY A 63 -3.53 10.60 -11.57
C GLY A 63 -3.10 10.91 -10.15
N LEU A 64 -3.42 12.10 -9.62
CA LEU A 64 -3.19 12.43 -8.22
C LEU A 64 -3.99 11.51 -7.28
N ILE A 65 -5.28 11.29 -7.56
CA ILE A 65 -6.15 10.42 -6.77
C ILE A 65 -5.62 8.97 -6.80
N GLU A 66 -5.22 8.48 -7.97
CA GLU A 66 -4.66 7.15 -8.13
C GLU A 66 -3.34 6.98 -7.38
N SER A 67 -2.43 7.95 -7.46
CA SER A 67 -1.16 7.90 -6.73
C SER A 67 -1.34 7.95 -5.21
N LEU A 68 -2.29 8.74 -4.71
CA LEU A 68 -2.67 8.74 -3.30
C LEU A 68 -3.26 7.40 -2.88
N TYR A 69 -4.13 6.85 -3.72
CA TYR A 69 -4.73 5.54 -3.49
C TYR A 69 -3.67 4.43 -3.44
N GLN A 70 -2.70 4.48 -4.35
CA GLN A 70 -1.59 3.53 -4.38
C GLN A 70 -0.77 3.59 -3.08
N ALA A 71 -0.45 4.80 -2.61
CA ALA A 71 0.25 4.99 -1.34
C ALA A 71 -0.56 4.45 -0.16
N TYR A 72 -1.88 4.68 -0.14
CA TYR A 72 -2.80 4.14 0.86
C TYR A 72 -2.86 2.60 0.83
N SER A 73 -2.96 1.99 -0.35
CA SER A 73 -3.01 0.54 -0.49
C SER A 73 -1.75 -0.12 0.07
N TYR A 74 -0.57 0.43 -0.25
CA TYR A 74 0.69 -0.02 0.33
C TYR A 74 0.77 0.21 1.84
N PHE A 75 0.27 1.33 2.35
CA PHE A 75 0.18 1.55 3.79
C PHE A 75 -0.58 0.42 4.49
N ILE A 76 -1.75 0.02 3.97
CA ILE A 76 -2.56 -1.06 4.57
C ILE A 76 -1.82 -2.40 4.56
N ILE A 77 -1.14 -2.77 3.46
CA ILE A 77 -0.31 -3.98 3.39
C ILE A 77 0.71 -4.01 4.53
N TYR A 78 1.49 -2.93 4.66
CA TYR A 78 2.56 -2.85 5.65
C TYR A 78 2.04 -2.71 7.08
N ALA A 79 0.84 -2.15 7.27
CA ALA A 79 0.19 -2.06 8.58
C ALA A 79 -0.19 -3.47 9.07
N LYS A 80 -0.81 -4.27 8.20
CA LYS A 80 -1.12 -5.68 8.49
C LYS A 80 0.14 -6.50 8.75
N LEU A 81 1.21 -6.29 7.98
CA LEU A 81 2.50 -6.93 8.24
C LEU A 81 3.01 -6.60 9.65
N TRP A 82 2.98 -5.33 10.04
CA TRP A 82 3.39 -4.88 11.38
C TRP A 82 2.56 -5.54 12.49
N GLU A 83 1.24 -5.65 12.32
CA GLU A 83 0.37 -6.35 13.28
C GLU A 83 0.78 -7.81 13.43
N LYS A 84 1.04 -8.50 12.31
CA LYS A 84 1.48 -9.91 12.30
C LYS A 84 2.85 -10.08 12.97
N GLN A 85 3.81 -9.22 12.64
CA GLN A 85 5.14 -9.20 13.26
C GLN A 85 5.05 -8.97 14.78
N ASN A 86 4.20 -8.05 15.24
CA ASN A 86 4.00 -7.78 16.66
C ASN A 86 3.36 -8.95 17.40
N LYS A 87 2.34 -9.60 16.81
CA LYS A 87 1.72 -10.79 17.39
C LYS A 87 2.74 -11.92 17.60
N LEU A 88 3.66 -12.13 16.65
CA LEU A 88 4.74 -13.10 16.79
C LEU A 88 5.76 -12.70 17.85
N ARG A 89 6.08 -11.40 17.96
CA ARG A 89 7.00 -10.88 18.98
C ARG A 89 6.47 -11.05 20.40
N VAL A 90 5.18 -10.84 20.62
CA VAL A 90 4.55 -10.99 21.96
C VAL A 90 4.40 -12.46 22.37
N LYS A 91 4.39 -13.40 21.42
CA LYS A 91 4.30 -14.85 21.69
C LYS A 91 5.65 -15.51 22.00
N LYS A 92 6.78 -14.83 21.79
CA LYS A 92 8.14 -15.29 22.13
C LYS A 92 8.53 -14.79 23.50
#